data_AF-A0A927SIF4-F1
#
_entry.id   AF-A0A927SIF4-F1
#
_cell.length_a   1.000
_cell.length_b   1.000
_cell.length_c   1.000
_cell.angle_alpha   90.00
_cell.angle_beta   90.00
_cell.angle_gamma   90.00
#
_symmetry.space_group_name_H-M   'P 1'
#
loop_
_entity.id
_entity.type
_entity.pdbx_description
1 polymer ?
#
loop_
_entity_poly.entity_id
_entity_poly.type
_entity_poly.pdbx_seq_one_letter_code
_entity_poly.pdbx_strand_id
1 'polypeptide(L)'
;MSKLTDKASYLKGLAAGMKLNMEKDSNKLLAELLDMVADMAEEMEAMAEAHEELNEYVESIDDDLADLEETLFGDDEDDCHCCDCDCEDDDCDCDCDCECHCHDDDEEEDDEDELISYACPSCGHDIEFRASDVDFDEDYLCPACGKPVFPELEEDEEETEE
;
A
#
# COMPACT_ATOMS: atom_id res chain seq x y z
N MET A 1 22.07 17.67 4.74
CA MET A 1 22.09 16.85 5.96
C MET A 1 23.43 16.87 6.72
N SER A 2 24.53 17.37 6.13
CA SER A 2 25.89 17.52 6.70
C SER A 2 26.05 17.98 8.16
N LYS A 3 25.08 18.69 8.73
CA LYS A 3 25.18 19.19 10.12
C LYS A 3 25.17 18.07 11.18
N LEU A 4 24.61 16.90 10.88
CA LEU A 4 24.54 15.78 11.84
C LEU A 4 25.84 14.99 11.84
N THR A 5 26.35 14.61 10.67
CA THR A 5 27.64 13.95 10.49
C THR A 5 28.80 14.82 10.99
N ASP A 6 28.78 16.14 10.73
CA ASP A 6 29.76 17.10 11.27
C ASP A 6 29.72 17.18 12.81
N LYS A 7 28.52 17.17 13.40
CA LYS A 7 28.34 17.23 14.87
C LYS A 7 28.77 15.92 15.52
N ALA A 8 28.43 14.77 14.95
CA ALA A 8 28.86 13.46 15.44
C ALA A 8 30.39 13.35 15.41
N SER A 9 31.02 13.75 14.29
CA SER A 9 32.47 13.81 14.14
C SER A 9 33.14 14.77 15.13
N TYR A 10 32.54 15.93 15.38
CA TYR A 10 33.02 16.89 16.38
C TYR A 10 32.95 16.32 17.80
N LEU A 11 31.84 15.67 18.18
CA LEU A 11 31.69 15.04 19.50
C LEU A 11 32.67 13.89 19.71
N LYS A 12 32.90 13.06 18.69
CA LYS A 12 33.92 12.01 18.70
C LYS A 12 35.33 12.58 18.90
N GLY A 13 35.66 13.66 18.19
CA GLY A 13 36.94 14.38 18.36
C GLY A 13 37.09 15.01 19.75
N LEU A 14 36.02 15.59 20.30
CA LEU A 14 36.01 16.16 21.64
C LEU A 14 36.23 15.09 22.71
N ALA A 15 35.57 13.93 22.58
CA ALA A 15 35.72 12.80 23.48
C ALA A 15 37.16 12.24 23.46
N ALA A 16 37.77 12.14 22.27
CA ALA A 16 39.18 11.76 22.14
C ALA A 16 40.14 12.78 22.79
N GLY A 17 39.82 14.08 22.70
CA GLY A 17 40.60 15.16 23.32
C GLY A 17 40.49 15.23 24.85
N MET A 18 39.40 14.72 25.44
CA MET A 18 39.13 14.81 26.88
C MET A 18 39.97 13.87 27.76
N LYS A 19 40.88 13.05 27.20
CA LYS A 19 41.67 12.04 27.95
C LYS A 19 40.78 11.22 28.90
N LEU A 20 39.62 10.79 28.41
CA LEU A 20 38.72 9.94 29.18
C LEU A 20 39.45 8.67 29.57
N ASN A 21 39.40 8.31 30.86
CA ASN A 21 40.00 7.05 31.31
C ASN A 21 39.14 5.89 30.80
N MET A 22 39.55 5.28 29.69
CA MET A 22 38.88 4.14 29.06
C MET A 22 38.87 2.86 29.91
N GLU A 23 39.50 2.85 31.09
CA GLU A 23 39.40 1.75 32.06
C GLU A 23 38.08 1.77 32.83
N LYS A 24 37.39 2.92 32.90
CA LYS A 24 36.05 3.00 33.49
C LYS A 24 35.01 2.55 32.49
N ASP A 25 34.16 1.61 32.90
CA ASP A 25 33.09 1.06 32.05
C ASP A 25 32.15 2.15 31.50
N SER A 26 31.93 3.23 32.24
CA SER A 26 31.15 4.40 31.80
C SER A 26 31.74 5.10 30.57
N ASN A 27 33.07 5.14 30.45
CA ASN A 27 33.77 5.80 29.36
C ASN A 27 33.83 4.92 28.11
N LYS A 28 33.88 3.58 28.29
CA LYS A 28 33.71 2.62 27.20
C LYS A 28 32.31 2.71 26.60
N LEU A 29 31.28 2.72 27.45
CA LEU A 29 29.89 2.90 27.00
C LEU A 29 29.70 4.19 26.22
N LEU A 30 30.29 5.30 26.70
CA LEU A 30 30.26 6.60 26.03
C LEU A 30 30.95 6.57 24.65
N ALA A 31 32.04 5.83 24.50
CA ALA A 31 32.72 5.68 23.21
C ALA A 31 31.85 4.91 22.21
N GLU A 32 31.28 3.77 22.62
CA GLU A 32 30.38 2.97 21.80
C GLU A 32 29.11 3.75 21.40
N LEU A 33 28.55 4.56 22.31
CA LEU A 33 27.43 5.44 22.01
C LEU A 33 27.78 6.52 20.98
N LEU A 34 29.00 7.08 21.07
CA LEU A 34 29.46 8.08 20.10
C LEU A 34 29.69 7.47 18.72
N ASP A 35 30.18 6.23 18.66
CA ASP A 35 30.32 5.50 17.41
C ASP A 35 28.95 5.17 16.80
N MET A 36 28.01 4.66 17.59
CA MET A 36 26.63 4.44 17.14
C MET A 36 25.97 5.73 16.63
N VAL A 37 26.18 6.87 17.29
CA VAL A 37 25.63 8.16 16.83
C VAL A 37 26.27 8.62 15.51
N ALA A 38 27.54 8.29 15.27
CA ALA A 38 28.17 8.56 13.98
C ALA A 38 27.58 7.67 12.88
N ASP A 39 27.44 6.37 13.14
CA ASP A 39 26.83 5.43 12.19
C ASP A 39 25.38 5.82 11.86
N MET A 40 24.59 6.21 12.87
CA MET A 40 23.23 6.72 12.66
C MET A 40 23.20 7.98 11.80
N ALA A 41 24.17 8.87 11.95
CA ALA A 41 24.23 10.09 11.14
C ALA A 41 24.53 9.78 9.67
N GLU A 42 25.37 8.78 9.39
CA GLU A 42 25.68 8.30 8.03
C GLU A 42 24.48 7.60 7.39
N GLU A 43 23.81 6.69 8.12
CA GLU A 43 22.61 6.00 7.62
C GLU A 43 21.45 6.99 7.35
N MET A 44 21.29 8.02 8.19
CA MET A 44 20.30 9.07 7.94
C MET A 44 20.62 9.91 6.70
N GLU A 45 21.90 10.08 6.37
CA GLU A 45 22.31 10.78 5.14
C GLU A 45 22.00 9.93 3.91
N ALA A 46 22.35 8.64 3.93
CA ALA A 46 21.99 7.69 2.86
C ALA A 46 20.47 7.59 2.66
N MET A 47 19.69 7.57 3.76
CA MET A 47 18.23 7.57 3.69
C MET A 47 17.67 8.85 3.07
N ALA A 48 18.28 10.00 3.36
CA ALA A 48 17.84 11.27 2.78
C ALA A 48 18.10 11.33 1.27
N GLU A 49 19.24 10.81 0.80
CA GLU A 49 19.56 10.70 -0.62
C GLU A 49 18.58 9.77 -1.34
N ALA A 50 18.29 8.59 -0.78
CA ALA A 50 17.31 7.67 -1.34
C ALA A 50 15.89 8.27 -1.39
N HIS A 51 15.52 9.07 -0.39
CA HIS A 51 14.23 9.78 -0.39
C HIS A 51 14.18 10.88 -1.45
N GLU A 52 15.29 11.58 -1.71
CA GLU A 52 15.39 12.58 -2.78
C GLU A 52 15.22 11.91 -4.15
N GLU A 53 15.89 10.78 -4.39
CA GLU A 53 15.71 9.98 -5.62
C GLU A 53 14.26 9.48 -5.79
N LEU A 54 13.64 8.98 -4.71
CA LEU A 54 12.24 8.58 -4.75
C LEU A 54 11.32 9.75 -5.08
N ASN A 55 11.59 10.95 -4.55
CA ASN A 55 10.80 12.13 -4.83
C ASN A 55 10.90 12.54 -6.30
N GLU A 56 12.10 12.50 -6.89
CA GLU A 56 12.28 12.72 -8.34
C GLU A 56 11.51 11.69 -9.17
N TYR A 57 11.50 10.42 -8.74
CA TYR A 57 10.72 9.37 -9.41
C TYR A 57 9.20 9.61 -9.30
N VAL A 58 8.70 10.04 -8.14
CA VAL A 58 7.28 10.39 -7.97
C VAL A 58 6.89 11.60 -8.82
N GLU A 59 7.74 12.62 -8.89
CA GLU A 59 7.53 13.77 -9.79
C GLU A 59 7.46 13.32 -11.26
N SER A 60 8.32 12.38 -11.69
CA SER A 60 8.24 11.86 -13.05
C SER A 60 6.94 11.10 -13.35
N ILE A 61 6.38 10.40 -12.36
CA ILE A 61 5.08 9.73 -12.50
C ILE A 61 3.96 10.76 -12.59
N ASP A 62 4.01 11.81 -11.77
CA ASP A 62 3.01 12.89 -11.78
C ASP A 62 2.96 13.57 -13.15
N ASP A 63 4.13 13.90 -13.72
CA ASP A 63 4.25 14.46 -15.07
C ASP A 63 3.67 13.50 -16.14
N ASP A 64 4.04 12.21 -16.10
CA ASP A 64 3.52 11.20 -17.04
C ASP A 64 1.99 11.04 -16.93
N LEU A 65 1.42 11.11 -15.72
CA LEU A 65 -0.02 11.03 -15.50
C LEU A 65 -0.73 12.28 -16.02
N ALA A 66 -0.15 13.47 -15.85
CA ALA A 66 -0.69 14.71 -16.38
C ALA A 66 -0.75 14.68 -17.92
N ASP A 67 0.30 14.17 -18.58
CA ASP A 67 0.32 14.00 -20.04
C ASP A 67 -0.76 13.00 -20.51
N LEU A 68 -1.00 11.93 -19.74
CA LEU A 68 -2.06 10.96 -20.02
C LEU A 68 -3.46 11.56 -19.82
N GLU A 69 -3.65 12.38 -18.79
CA GLU A 69 -4.90 13.10 -18.54
C GLU A 69 -5.20 14.05 -19.71
N GLU A 70 -4.22 14.85 -20.15
CA GLU A 70 -4.39 15.72 -21.31
C GLU A 70 -4.69 14.93 -22.59
N THR A 71 -4.05 13.76 -22.78
CA THR A 71 -4.30 12.91 -23.96
C THR A 71 -5.70 12.27 -23.95
N LEU A 72 -6.20 11.86 -22.79
CA LEU A 72 -7.45 11.10 -22.66
C LEU A 72 -8.68 12.00 -22.43
N PHE A 73 -8.49 13.12 -21.73
CA PHE A 73 -9.57 14.01 -21.27
C PHE A 73 -9.37 15.47 -21.69
N GLY A 74 -8.20 15.86 -22.22
CA GLY A 74 -7.89 17.25 -22.56
C GLY A 74 -8.60 17.81 -23.80
N ASP A 75 -9.16 16.95 -24.65
CA ASP A 75 -9.94 17.35 -25.84
C ASP A 75 -11.47 17.38 -25.58
N ASP A 76 -11.95 16.92 -24.41
CA ASP A 76 -13.38 16.69 -24.12
C ASP A 76 -14.02 17.66 -23.09
N GLU A 77 -13.32 18.68 -22.61
CA GLU A 77 -13.91 19.70 -21.70
C GLU A 77 -14.80 20.75 -22.41
N ASP A 78 -15.04 20.65 -23.72
CA ASP A 78 -15.74 21.71 -24.48
C ASP A 78 -16.72 21.21 -25.57
N ASP A 79 -17.31 20.01 -25.45
CA ASP A 79 -18.50 19.67 -26.28
C ASP A 79 -19.54 18.72 -25.67
N CYS A 80 -19.60 18.56 -24.34
CA CYS A 80 -20.81 18.02 -23.71
C CYS A 80 -21.88 19.12 -23.50
N HIS A 81 -22.24 19.83 -24.58
CA HIS A 81 -23.41 20.73 -24.62
C HIS A 81 -24.74 19.93 -24.62
N CYS A 82 -24.81 18.79 -23.92
CA CYS A 82 -25.95 17.88 -23.95
C CYS A 82 -26.90 18.05 -22.75
N CYS A 83 -26.55 18.88 -21.77
CA CYS A 83 -27.35 19.04 -20.55
C CYS A 83 -27.94 20.46 -20.38
N ASP A 84 -28.37 21.06 -21.49
CA ASP A 84 -29.35 22.17 -21.49
C ASP A 84 -30.59 21.76 -22.30
N CYS A 85 -31.02 20.51 -22.16
CA CYS A 85 -32.33 20.10 -22.60
C CYS A 85 -33.30 20.32 -21.44
N ASP A 86 -33.88 21.53 -21.41
CA ASP A 86 -35.10 21.86 -20.67
C ASP A 86 -36.25 21.01 -21.25
N CYS A 87 -36.30 19.73 -20.87
CA CYS A 87 -37.27 18.74 -21.33
C CYS A 87 -38.61 18.92 -20.62
N GLU A 88 -39.33 20.01 -20.92
CA GLU A 88 -40.73 20.18 -20.48
C GLU A 88 -41.75 19.58 -21.48
N ASP A 89 -41.32 18.85 -22.51
CA ASP A 89 -42.23 18.22 -23.48
C ASP A 89 -41.88 16.75 -23.79
N ASP A 90 -42.90 15.90 -23.77
CA ASP A 90 -42.88 14.43 -23.66
C ASP A 90 -42.51 13.71 -24.99
N ASP A 91 -41.80 14.38 -25.89
CA ASP A 91 -41.48 13.89 -27.25
C ASP A 91 -40.07 14.32 -27.71
N CYS A 92 -39.05 14.16 -26.85
CA CYS A 92 -37.65 14.33 -27.25
C CYS A 92 -37.06 13.01 -27.77
N ASP A 93 -37.06 12.85 -29.09
CA ASP A 93 -36.38 11.78 -29.84
C ASP A 93 -34.88 12.13 -29.94
N CYS A 94 -34.15 11.97 -28.84
CA CYS A 94 -32.72 12.28 -28.77
C CYS A 94 -31.91 11.05 -29.22
N ASP A 95 -31.58 10.99 -30.51
CA ASP A 95 -30.62 10.04 -31.10
C ASP A 95 -29.18 10.47 -30.76
N CYS A 96 -28.90 10.59 -29.46
CA CYS A 96 -27.59 10.90 -28.94
C CYS A 96 -26.95 9.59 -28.47
N ASP A 97 -26.05 9.05 -29.29
CA ASP A 97 -25.14 7.94 -28.96
C ASP A 97 -24.06 8.40 -27.95
N CYS A 98 -24.46 9.19 -26.95
CA CYS A 98 -23.61 9.50 -25.80
C CYS A 98 -23.87 8.42 -24.76
N GLU A 99 -22.82 7.69 -24.42
CA GLU A 99 -22.74 6.80 -23.25
C GLU A 99 -22.67 7.64 -21.96
N CYS A 100 -23.50 8.68 -21.85
CA CYS A 100 -23.73 9.40 -20.62
C CYS A 100 -24.61 8.55 -19.74
N HIS A 101 -23.98 7.97 -18.72
CA HIS A 101 -24.61 7.24 -17.64
C HIS A 101 -25.45 8.21 -16.79
N CYS A 102 -26.58 8.67 -17.32
CA CYS A 102 -27.61 9.40 -16.58
C CYS A 102 -28.41 8.42 -15.73
N HIS A 103 -27.74 7.58 -14.95
CA HIS A 103 -28.40 6.74 -13.97
C HIS A 103 -28.26 7.41 -12.62
N ASP A 104 -29.43 7.86 -12.15
CA ASP A 104 -29.77 8.29 -10.81
C ASP A 104 -28.90 7.59 -9.74
N ASP A 105 -28.39 8.39 -8.80
CA ASP A 105 -27.91 7.96 -7.49
C ASP A 105 -29.07 7.25 -6.74
N ASP A 106 -29.35 6.00 -7.10
CA ASP A 106 -30.01 5.05 -6.22
C ASP A 106 -28.90 4.22 -5.55
N GLU A 107 -28.59 4.66 -4.34
CA GLU A 107 -27.74 3.98 -3.37
C GLU A 107 -28.08 2.47 -3.25
N GLU A 108 -27.01 1.66 -3.25
CA GLU A 108 -26.89 0.35 -2.60
C GLU A 108 -27.45 -0.88 -3.31
N GLU A 109 -26.54 -1.70 -3.87
CA GLU A 109 -26.37 -3.14 -3.63
C GLU A 109 -25.57 -3.74 -4.82
N ASP A 110 -24.24 -3.65 -4.78
CA ASP A 110 -23.36 -4.48 -5.63
C ASP A 110 -22.34 -5.26 -4.78
N ASP A 111 -22.79 -5.69 -3.59
CA ASP A 111 -22.06 -6.58 -2.67
C ASP A 111 -22.40 -8.08 -2.91
N GLU A 112 -23.09 -8.43 -4.01
CA GLU A 112 -23.60 -9.79 -4.17
C GLU A 112 -22.69 -10.77 -4.94
N ASP A 113 -21.58 -10.32 -5.55
CA ASP A 113 -20.82 -11.19 -6.47
C ASP A 113 -19.28 -11.04 -6.41
N GLU A 114 -18.68 -10.70 -5.25
CA GLU A 114 -17.20 -10.75 -5.14
C GLU A 114 -16.70 -12.21 -5.18
N LEU A 115 -16.14 -12.59 -6.35
CA LEU A 115 -15.62 -13.91 -6.63
C LEU A 115 -14.18 -14.03 -6.10
N ILE A 116 -13.97 -14.94 -5.15
CA ILE A 116 -12.67 -15.18 -4.52
C ILE A 116 -11.99 -16.38 -5.20
N SER A 117 -10.77 -16.18 -5.68
CA SER A 117 -9.90 -17.26 -6.18
C SER A 117 -8.95 -17.76 -5.09
N TYR A 118 -8.97 -19.06 -4.79
CA TYR A 118 -8.12 -19.68 -3.77
C TYR A 118 -7.48 -20.98 -4.25
N ALA A 119 -6.18 -21.15 -4.01
CA ALA A 119 -5.45 -22.35 -4.36
C ALA A 119 -5.59 -23.43 -3.27
N CYS A 120 -6.11 -24.61 -3.64
CA CYS A 120 -6.30 -25.71 -2.68
C CYS A 120 -4.96 -26.14 -2.03
N PRO A 121 -4.84 -26.15 -0.69
CA PRO A 121 -3.59 -26.50 0.00
C PRO A 121 -3.19 -27.97 -0.15
N SER A 122 -4.13 -28.84 -0.51
CA SER A 122 -3.88 -30.28 -0.67
C SER A 122 -3.37 -30.68 -2.06
N CYS A 123 -3.75 -29.96 -3.13
CA CYS A 123 -3.41 -30.34 -4.50
C CYS A 123 -2.93 -29.19 -5.39
N GLY A 124 -3.02 -27.94 -4.94
CA GLY A 124 -2.59 -26.75 -5.68
C GLY A 124 -3.50 -26.37 -6.86
N HIS A 125 -4.74 -26.86 -6.90
CA HIS A 125 -5.72 -26.45 -7.91
C HIS A 125 -6.40 -25.15 -7.47
N ASP A 126 -6.46 -24.16 -8.37
CA ASP A 126 -7.19 -22.91 -8.14
C ASP A 126 -8.69 -23.16 -8.21
N ILE A 127 -9.40 -22.68 -7.19
CA ILE A 127 -10.85 -22.79 -7.04
C ILE A 127 -11.40 -21.37 -6.96
N GLU A 128 -12.48 -21.10 -7.68
CA GLU A 128 -13.18 -19.83 -7.67
C GLU A 128 -14.57 -20.03 -7.05
N PHE A 129 -14.88 -19.29 -6.00
CA PHE A 129 -16.18 -19.35 -5.32
C PHE A 129 -16.61 -17.95 -4.85
N ARG A 130 -17.91 -17.76 -4.66
CA ARG A 130 -18.44 -16.51 -4.09
C ARG A 130 -18.29 -16.52 -2.59
N ALA A 131 -17.95 -15.37 -2.01
CA ALA A 131 -17.84 -15.23 -0.55
C ALA A 131 -19.15 -15.63 0.18
N SER A 132 -20.30 -15.40 -0.45
CA SER A 132 -21.64 -15.73 0.06
C SER A 132 -21.99 -17.23 0.02
N ASP A 133 -21.29 -18.03 -0.79
CA ASP A 133 -21.53 -19.47 -0.95
C ASP A 133 -20.66 -20.32 0.00
N VAL A 134 -19.74 -19.72 0.76
CA VAL A 134 -18.85 -20.43 1.68
C VAL A 134 -19.48 -20.47 3.07
N ASP A 135 -20.05 -21.61 3.42
CA ASP A 135 -20.45 -21.91 4.79
C ASP A 135 -19.23 -22.42 5.58
N PHE A 136 -18.85 -21.72 6.64
CA PHE A 136 -17.72 -22.13 7.50
C PHE A 136 -18.07 -23.31 8.41
N ASP A 137 -19.35 -23.64 8.55
CA ASP A 137 -19.82 -24.79 9.33
C ASP A 137 -19.85 -26.09 8.50
N GLU A 138 -19.64 -26.04 7.18
CA GLU A 138 -19.61 -27.21 6.29
C GLU A 138 -18.27 -27.32 5.53
N ASP A 139 -17.70 -28.53 5.47
CA ASP A 139 -16.41 -28.77 4.81
C ASP A 139 -16.50 -28.46 3.30
N TYR A 140 -15.93 -27.34 2.87
CA TYR A 140 -15.83 -27.03 1.45
C TYR A 140 -14.80 -27.93 0.76
N LEU A 141 -15.26 -28.91 0.00
CA LEU A 141 -14.40 -29.91 -0.65
C LEU A 141 -13.87 -29.44 -2.01
N CYS A 142 -12.56 -29.56 -2.21
CA CYS A 142 -11.93 -29.24 -3.48
C CYS A 142 -12.48 -30.13 -4.61
N PRO A 143 -12.93 -29.58 -5.76
CA PRO A 143 -13.46 -30.37 -6.87
C PRO A 143 -12.41 -31.28 -7.53
N ALA A 144 -11.12 -30.93 -7.41
CA ALA A 144 -10.02 -31.68 -8.02
C ALA A 144 -9.52 -32.85 -7.14
N CYS A 145 -9.52 -32.71 -5.80
CA CYS A 145 -8.96 -33.72 -4.91
C CYS A 145 -9.91 -34.27 -3.83
N GLY A 146 -11.10 -33.68 -3.67
CA GLY A 146 -12.14 -34.12 -2.74
C GLY A 146 -11.77 -33.98 -1.26
N LYS A 147 -10.72 -33.23 -0.94
CA LYS A 147 -10.30 -32.91 0.44
C LYS A 147 -10.81 -31.53 0.85
N PRO A 148 -11.02 -31.27 2.15
CA PRO A 148 -11.43 -29.95 2.63
C PRO A 148 -10.37 -28.91 2.26
N VAL A 149 -10.85 -27.80 1.71
CA VAL A 149 -10.03 -26.63 1.36
C VAL A 149 -9.62 -25.87 2.62
N PHE A 150 -10.49 -25.87 3.63
CA PHE A 150 -10.28 -25.27 4.95
C PHE A 150 -10.29 -26.35 6.04
N PRO A 151 -9.17 -27.05 6.30
CA PRO A 151 -9.11 -27.99 7.41
C PRO A 151 -9.21 -27.22 8.74
N GLU A 152 -10.05 -27.69 9.66
CA GLU A 152 -10.02 -27.24 11.05
C GLU A 152 -8.60 -27.44 11.60
N LEU A 153 -7.96 -26.35 12.01
CA LEU A 153 -6.76 -26.44 12.82
C LEU A 153 -7.25 -26.86 14.20
N GLU A 154 -6.96 -28.10 14.60
CA GLU A 154 -7.07 -28.49 16.01
C GLU A 154 -6.26 -27.45 16.79
N GLU A 155 -6.94 -26.66 17.63
CA GLU A 155 -6.28 -25.79 18.59
C GLU A 155 -5.38 -26.68 19.43
N ASP A 156 -4.06 -26.60 19.21
CA ASP A 156 -3.09 -27.17 20.13
C ASP A 156 -3.32 -26.47 21.48
N GLU A 157 -4.17 -27.05 22.32
CA GLU A 157 -4.24 -26.81 23.76
C GLU A 157 -2.90 -27.25 24.37
N GLU A 158 -1.80 -26.57 24.04
CA GLU A 158 -0.61 -26.60 24.89
C GLU A 158 -0.91 -25.74 26.12
N GLU A 159 -1.49 -26.44 27.10
CA GLU A 159 -1.54 -26.10 28.51
C GLU A 159 -0.28 -25.34 28.95
N THR A 160 -0.36 -24.01 29.08
CA THR A 160 0.56 -23.29 29.95
C THR A 160 0.06 -23.42 31.40
N GLU A 161 0.27 -24.60 32.00
CA GLU A 161 0.27 -24.75 33.46
C GLU A 161 1.68 -24.43 34.01
N GLU A 162 1.70 -23.43 34.91
CA GLU A 162 2.75 -23.00 35.87
C GLU A 162 4.04 -22.30 35.39
#